data_AF-A0A7Y4SBR1-F1
#
_entry.id   AF-A0A7Y4SBR1-F1
#
_cell.length_a   1.000
_cell.length_b   1.000
_cell.length_c   1.000
_cell.angle_alpha   90.00
_cell.angle_beta   90.00
_cell.angle_gamma   90.00
#
_symmetry.space_group_name_H-M   'P 1'
#
loop_
_entity.id
_entity.type
_entity.pdbx_description
1 polymer ?
#
loop_
_entity_poly.entity_id
_entity_poly.type
_entity_poly.pdbx_seq_one_letter_code
_entity_poly.pdbx_strand_id
1 'polypeptide(L)'
;MQFARHVKTYFFAVMLACSSYATNSHAGFFDNLADAFDFSKQRLEAYQKVTDKSLVDQFYFLSEDGKEEGLNKELVVKAKGFQFQKLSLSSFTVRQPMYQTGNFQSMMQAMEVYSYSPLNDEVAQRYVAFAKSRNSVVKLYKPALGEMINSMLDQHFYLQHDKNTSEWIGLDNALIEYAPNGQIVSAMTRSHQAVGNIGVSSHQYLNIYFGAGNAQYLENKIGNRYFADNFIREL
;
A
#
# COMPACT_ATOMS: atom_id res chain seq x y z
N MET A 1 -3.95 22.85 46.21
CA MET A 1 -3.14 21.62 46.23
C MET A 1 -2.93 21.18 44.80
N GLN A 2 -1.77 21.51 44.23
CA GLN A 2 -1.35 21.11 42.88
C GLN A 2 -0.66 19.74 42.98
N PHE A 3 -0.96 18.81 42.08
CA PHE A 3 -0.11 17.66 41.83
C PHE A 3 0.17 17.56 40.32
N ALA A 4 1.46 17.71 40.01
CA ALA A 4 2.02 17.74 38.69
C ALA A 4 2.18 16.33 38.10
N ARG A 5 1.90 16.23 36.80
CA ARG A 5 2.24 15.12 35.92
C ARG A 5 3.75 15.05 35.70
N HIS A 6 4.33 13.84 35.69
CA HIS A 6 5.63 13.57 35.07
C HIS A 6 5.50 12.34 34.17
N VAL A 7 5.44 12.57 32.85
CA VAL A 7 5.64 11.56 31.82
C VAL A 7 7.02 11.81 31.23
N LYS A 8 7.91 10.82 31.30
CA LYS A 8 9.26 10.88 30.75
C LYS A 8 9.20 10.66 29.23
N THR A 9 9.53 11.69 28.47
CA THR A 9 9.77 11.61 27.02
C THR A 9 11.26 11.31 26.80
N TYR A 10 11.59 10.20 26.15
CA TYR A 10 12.95 9.92 25.70
C TYR A 10 13.14 10.51 24.31
N PHE A 11 13.91 11.61 24.24
CA PHE A 11 14.48 12.14 23.00
C PHE A 11 15.83 11.45 22.74
N PHE A 12 15.98 10.77 21.61
CA PHE A 12 17.31 10.45 21.07
C PHE A 12 17.70 11.53 20.06
N ALA A 13 18.67 12.35 20.43
CA ALA A 13 19.41 13.21 19.52
C ALA A 13 20.83 12.65 19.41
N VAL A 14 21.24 12.22 18.21
CA VAL A 14 22.65 11.93 17.92
C VAL A 14 23.18 13.09 17.10
N MET A 15 23.92 13.97 17.76
CA MET A 15 24.73 15.01 17.14
C MET A 15 26.11 14.40 16.84
N LEU A 16 26.51 14.39 15.57
CA LEU A 16 27.88 14.03 15.17
C LEU A 16 28.60 15.30 14.72
N ALA A 17 29.41 15.83 15.64
CA ALA A 17 30.51 16.71 15.33
C ALA A 17 31.80 15.97 15.68
N CYS A 18 32.71 15.84 14.72
CA CYS A 18 34.16 15.93 14.93
C CYS A 18 34.89 15.87 13.60
N SER A 19 35.52 17.01 13.27
CA SER A 19 36.49 17.17 12.21
C SER A 19 37.85 16.56 12.61
N SER A 20 38.35 15.68 11.73
CA SER A 20 39.75 15.43 11.34
C SER A 20 40.85 15.32 12.41
N TYR A 21 41.47 14.14 12.53
CA TYR A 21 42.90 13.89 12.30
C TYR A 21 43.11 12.40 11.98
N ALA A 22 43.81 12.11 10.89
CA ALA A 22 44.05 10.76 10.40
C ALA A 22 45.11 10.03 11.22
N THR A 23 44.86 8.75 11.58
CA THR A 23 45.85 7.67 11.42
C THR A 23 45.12 6.33 11.17
N ASN A 24 45.78 5.49 10.39
CA ASN A 24 45.31 4.26 9.76
C ASN A 24 44.65 3.24 10.72
N SER A 25 43.40 2.83 10.43
CA SER A 25 42.85 1.45 10.60
C SER A 25 41.32 1.42 10.46
N HIS A 26 40.77 1.66 9.27
CA HIS A 26 39.30 1.65 9.05
C HIS A 26 38.83 0.82 7.85
N ALA A 27 39.56 -0.23 7.45
CA ALA A 27 39.02 -1.17 6.46
C ALA A 27 37.82 -1.98 7.01
N GLY A 28 37.84 -2.38 8.29
CA GLY A 28 36.77 -3.23 8.87
C GLY A 28 35.56 -2.51 9.45
N PHE A 29 35.64 -1.20 9.71
CA PHE A 29 34.51 -0.45 10.29
C PHE A 29 33.54 0.04 9.21
N PHE A 30 34.05 0.50 8.06
CA PHE A 30 33.21 0.91 6.93
C PHE A 30 32.62 -0.28 6.17
N ASP A 31 33.32 -1.42 6.05
CA ASP A 31 32.77 -2.63 5.41
C ASP A 31 31.59 -3.22 6.22
N ASN A 32 31.70 -3.30 7.55
CA ASN A 32 30.59 -3.73 8.40
C ASN A 32 29.42 -2.74 8.42
N LEU A 33 29.68 -1.44 8.21
CA LEU A 33 28.62 -0.44 8.08
C LEU A 33 27.92 -0.56 6.71
N ALA A 34 28.68 -0.81 5.63
CA ALA A 34 28.14 -1.01 4.29
C ALA A 34 27.26 -2.27 4.20
N ASP A 35 27.69 -3.38 4.82
CA ASP A 35 26.89 -4.61 4.92
C ASP A 35 25.64 -4.44 5.81
N ALA A 36 25.72 -3.62 6.88
CA ALA A 36 24.59 -3.30 7.75
C ALA A 36 23.54 -2.39 7.08
N PHE A 37 23.92 -1.67 6.03
CA PHE A 37 23.04 -0.80 5.23
C PHE A 37 22.80 -1.33 3.81
N ASP A 38 23.02 -2.63 3.57
CA ASP A 38 22.66 -3.25 2.30
C ASP A 38 21.14 -3.51 2.18
N PHE A 39 20.40 -2.41 2.00
CA PHE A 39 18.97 -2.44 1.69
C PHE A 39 18.67 -3.22 0.40
N SER A 40 19.65 -3.43 -0.49
CA SER A 40 19.44 -4.17 -1.73
C SER A 40 19.29 -5.66 -1.48
N LYS A 41 20.16 -6.24 -0.64
CA LYS A 41 20.05 -7.63 -0.21
C LYS A 41 18.79 -7.89 0.61
N GLN A 42 18.46 -7.00 1.54
CA GLN A 42 17.22 -7.12 2.32
C GLN A 42 15.97 -7.08 1.43
N ARG A 43 15.94 -6.23 0.39
CA ARG A 43 14.84 -6.17 -0.57
C ARG A 43 14.75 -7.43 -1.42
N LEU A 44 15.87 -7.98 -1.89
CA LEU A 44 15.89 -9.26 -2.60
C LEU A 44 15.34 -10.39 -1.75
N GLU A 45 15.79 -10.50 -0.49
CA GLU A 45 15.29 -11.52 0.44
C GLU A 45 13.80 -11.35 0.76
N ALA A 46 13.34 -10.10 0.96
CA ALA A 46 11.93 -9.80 1.20
C ALA A 46 11.06 -10.17 -0.02
N TYR A 47 11.52 -9.83 -1.22
CA TYR A 47 10.85 -10.14 -2.48
C TYR A 47 10.74 -11.64 -2.74
N GLN A 48 11.80 -12.40 -2.44
CA GLN A 48 11.78 -13.86 -2.54
C GLN A 48 10.78 -14.53 -1.59
N LYS A 49 10.46 -13.87 -0.47
CA LYS A 49 9.50 -14.35 0.54
C LYS A 49 8.06 -13.89 0.30
N VAL A 50 7.80 -13.14 -0.76
CA VAL A 50 6.45 -12.72 -1.14
C VAL A 50 5.57 -13.94 -1.39
N THR A 51 4.44 -13.99 -0.70
CA THR A 51 3.53 -15.14 -0.66
C THR A 51 2.82 -15.42 -1.98
N ASP A 52 2.61 -14.41 -2.82
CA ASP A 52 2.07 -14.56 -4.18
C ASP A 52 2.95 -13.80 -5.18
N LYS A 53 4.15 -14.35 -5.41
CA LYS A 53 5.12 -13.76 -6.32
C LYS A 53 4.57 -13.62 -7.75
N SER A 54 3.77 -14.59 -8.21
CA SER A 54 3.19 -14.57 -9.55
C SER A 54 2.28 -13.36 -9.81
N LEU A 55 1.51 -12.96 -8.80
CA LEU A 55 0.68 -11.76 -8.82
C LEU A 55 1.54 -10.50 -8.74
N VAL A 56 2.51 -10.45 -7.84
CA VAL A 56 3.37 -9.27 -7.64
C VAL A 56 4.20 -8.97 -8.89
N ASP A 57 4.70 -9.98 -9.59
CA ASP A 57 5.50 -9.82 -10.82
C ASP A 57 4.71 -9.12 -11.95
N GLN A 58 3.37 -9.10 -11.88
CA GLN A 58 2.54 -8.34 -12.82
C GLN A 58 2.68 -6.82 -12.64
N PHE A 59 2.94 -6.37 -11.42
CA PHE A 59 2.91 -4.96 -11.04
C PHE A 59 4.26 -4.40 -10.65
N TYR A 60 5.18 -5.24 -10.21
CA TYR A 60 6.43 -4.84 -9.58
C TYR A 60 7.63 -5.34 -10.37
N PHE A 61 8.71 -4.56 -10.37
CA PHE A 61 10.02 -5.00 -10.79
C PHE A 61 11.04 -4.79 -9.67
N LEU A 62 12.04 -5.67 -9.63
CA LEU A 62 13.23 -5.53 -8.83
C LEU A 62 14.42 -5.91 -9.73
N SER A 63 15.45 -5.08 -9.76
CA SER A 63 16.69 -5.40 -10.47
C SER A 63 17.37 -6.63 -9.84
N GLU A 64 18.19 -7.32 -10.62
CA GLU A 64 18.91 -8.52 -10.16
C GLU A 64 19.83 -8.22 -8.96
N ASP A 65 20.38 -7.01 -8.90
CA ASP A 65 21.21 -6.53 -7.81
C ASP A 65 20.41 -5.92 -6.64
N GLY A 66 19.08 -5.90 -6.73
CA GLY A 66 18.19 -5.40 -5.67
C GLY A 66 18.24 -3.88 -5.45
N LYS A 67 18.95 -3.12 -6.29
CA LYS A 67 19.15 -1.69 -6.10
C LYS A 67 17.97 -0.87 -6.61
N GLU A 68 17.39 -1.28 -7.73
CA GLU A 68 16.26 -0.61 -8.36
C GLU A 68 14.98 -1.41 -8.16
N GLU A 69 13.93 -0.73 -7.72
CA GLU A 69 12.60 -1.29 -7.60
C GLU A 69 11.56 -0.31 -8.11
N GLY A 70 10.36 -0.83 -8.40
CA GLY A 70 9.21 0.01 -8.67
C GLY A 70 8.13 -0.71 -9.45
N LEU A 71 7.32 0.07 -10.17
CA LEU A 71 6.27 -0.48 -11.00
C LEU A 71 6.83 -1.08 -12.28
N ASN A 72 6.29 -2.23 -12.67
CA ASN A 72 6.57 -2.87 -13.95
C ASN A 72 6.51 -1.82 -15.08
N LYS A 73 7.55 -1.79 -15.93
CA LYS A 73 7.74 -0.74 -16.95
C LYS A 73 6.53 -0.59 -17.87
N GLU A 74 5.86 -1.68 -18.21
CA GLU A 74 4.66 -1.64 -19.04
C GLU A 74 3.50 -0.94 -18.32
N LEU A 75 3.36 -1.18 -17.01
CA LEU A 75 2.35 -0.55 -16.18
C LEU A 75 2.64 0.94 -15.99
N VAL A 76 3.90 1.34 -15.83
CA VAL A 76 4.28 2.77 -15.74
C VAL A 76 3.84 3.55 -16.99
N VAL A 77 3.97 2.95 -18.17
CA VAL A 77 3.59 3.58 -19.44
C VAL A 77 2.07 3.72 -19.57
N LYS A 78 1.32 2.71 -19.15
CA LYS A 78 -0.15 2.65 -19.30
C LYS A 78 -0.90 3.37 -18.17
N ALA A 79 -0.54 3.08 -16.92
CA ALA A 79 -1.19 3.56 -15.70
C ALA A 79 -0.63 4.92 -15.27
N LYS A 80 -0.68 5.93 -16.16
CA LYS A 80 -0.11 7.26 -15.94
C LYS A 80 -0.49 7.82 -14.58
N GLY A 81 0.52 8.17 -13.77
CA GLY A 81 0.34 8.79 -12.45
C GLY A 81 0.44 7.81 -11.27
N PHE A 82 0.39 6.50 -11.51
CA PHE A 82 0.67 5.52 -10.46
C PHE A 82 2.17 5.47 -10.14
N GLN A 83 2.47 5.36 -8.86
CA GLN A 83 3.80 5.26 -8.30
C GLN A 83 3.84 4.09 -7.32
N PHE A 84 4.96 3.38 -7.28
CA PHE A 84 5.18 2.36 -6.27
C PHE A 84 5.24 3.01 -4.88
N GLN A 85 4.52 2.44 -3.91
CA GLN A 85 4.50 2.94 -2.53
C GLN A 85 5.17 1.93 -1.59
N LYS A 86 4.72 0.68 -1.57
CA LYS A 86 5.25 -0.34 -0.66
C LYS A 86 4.97 -1.75 -1.13
N LEU A 87 5.92 -2.64 -0.88
CA LEU A 87 5.76 -4.09 -0.97
C LEU A 87 5.99 -4.70 0.42
N SER A 88 5.10 -5.60 0.83
CA SER A 88 5.26 -6.46 2.00
C SER A 88 5.19 -7.94 1.57
N LEU A 89 5.36 -8.85 2.52
CA LEU A 89 5.25 -10.30 2.26
C LEU A 89 3.86 -10.71 1.70
N SER A 90 2.82 -9.94 1.98
CA SER A 90 1.43 -10.30 1.68
C SER A 90 0.60 -9.13 1.14
N SER A 91 1.22 -8.00 0.83
CA SER A 91 0.52 -6.86 0.26
C SER A 91 1.40 -6.00 -0.64
N PHE A 92 0.78 -5.37 -1.62
CA PHE A 92 1.42 -4.45 -2.56
C PHE A 92 0.56 -3.19 -2.67
N THR A 93 1.19 -2.03 -2.52
CA THR A 93 0.51 -0.74 -2.57
C THR A 93 1.14 0.16 -3.62
N VAL A 94 0.28 0.79 -4.39
CA VAL A 94 0.62 1.85 -5.33
C VAL A 94 -0.16 3.10 -4.99
N ARG A 95 0.39 4.25 -5.35
CA ARG A 95 -0.16 5.56 -5.03
C ARG A 95 -0.34 6.37 -6.31
N GLN A 96 -1.44 7.10 -6.42
CA GLN A 96 -1.71 8.01 -7.52
C GLN A 96 -2.13 9.39 -6.96
N PRO A 97 -1.54 10.50 -7.43
CA PRO A 97 -2.05 11.84 -7.14
C PRO A 97 -3.44 12.06 -7.74
N MET A 98 -4.36 12.64 -6.98
CA MET A 98 -5.77 12.82 -7.39
C MET A 98 -6.13 14.30 -7.51
N TYR A 99 -6.14 15.01 -6.39
CA TYR A 99 -6.60 16.40 -6.31
C TYR A 99 -5.56 17.29 -5.65
N GLN A 100 -5.56 18.56 -6.05
CA GLN A 100 -4.85 19.62 -5.34
C GLN A 100 -5.81 20.79 -5.14
N THR A 101 -6.02 21.18 -3.90
CA THR A 101 -6.93 22.25 -3.50
C THR A 101 -6.22 23.26 -2.59
N GLY A 102 -6.86 24.40 -2.34
CA GLY A 102 -6.30 25.42 -1.45
C GLY A 102 -6.44 25.10 0.04
N ASN A 103 -7.40 24.24 0.43
CA ASN A 103 -7.72 23.94 1.82
C ASN A 103 -8.51 22.62 1.96
N PHE A 104 -8.66 22.15 3.21
CA PHE A 104 -9.37 20.91 3.52
C PHE A 104 -10.86 20.98 3.24
N GLN A 105 -11.50 22.14 3.40
CA GLN A 105 -12.94 22.28 3.12
C GLN A 105 -13.24 22.00 1.63
N SER A 106 -12.44 22.55 0.72
CA SER A 106 -12.55 22.26 -0.72
C SER A 106 -12.19 20.82 -1.05
N MET A 107 -11.25 20.21 -0.30
CA MET A 107 -10.93 18.79 -0.47
C MET A 107 -12.11 17.90 -0.06
N MET A 108 -12.74 18.17 1.09
CA MET A 108 -13.90 17.43 1.56
C MET A 108 -15.05 17.48 0.54
N GLN A 109 -15.31 18.66 -0.04
CA GLN A 109 -16.32 18.81 -1.11
C GLN A 109 -15.97 18.00 -2.35
N ALA A 110 -14.69 17.98 -2.75
CA ALA A 110 -14.25 17.16 -3.88
C ALA A 110 -14.41 15.66 -3.62
N MET A 111 -14.12 15.21 -2.39
CA MET A 111 -14.28 13.82 -1.98
C MET A 111 -15.75 13.41 -1.79
N GLU A 112 -16.65 14.33 -1.46
CA GLU A 112 -18.08 14.06 -1.32
C GLU A 112 -18.75 13.70 -2.66
N VAL A 113 -18.36 14.38 -3.74
CA VAL A 113 -18.85 14.11 -5.10
C VAL A 113 -17.99 13.12 -5.87
N TYR A 114 -16.96 12.57 -5.22
CA TYR A 114 -16.06 11.61 -5.83
C TYR A 114 -16.81 10.36 -6.28
N SER A 115 -16.60 9.97 -7.53
CA SER A 115 -17.10 8.73 -8.07
C SER A 115 -16.05 8.15 -9.01
N TYR A 116 -15.72 6.89 -8.80
CA TYR A 116 -14.69 6.19 -9.55
C TYR A 116 -15.05 4.72 -9.68
N SER A 117 -14.83 4.19 -10.88
CA SER A 117 -14.98 2.76 -11.15
C SER A 117 -13.59 2.15 -11.22
N PRO A 118 -13.27 1.14 -10.38
CA PRO A 118 -11.98 0.45 -10.47
C PRO A 118 -11.82 -0.28 -11.80
N LEU A 119 -12.87 -0.49 -12.59
CA LEU A 119 -12.73 -1.13 -13.90
C LEU A 119 -12.12 -0.22 -14.96
N ASN A 120 -12.00 1.08 -14.65
CA ASN A 120 -11.48 2.07 -15.59
C ASN A 120 -9.97 2.24 -15.51
N ASP A 121 -9.28 1.69 -14.51
CA ASP A 121 -7.83 1.77 -14.42
C ASP A 121 -7.08 0.49 -14.83
N GLU A 122 -5.91 0.74 -15.40
CA GLU A 122 -4.98 -0.26 -15.91
C GLU A 122 -4.49 -1.23 -14.83
N VAL A 123 -4.39 -0.79 -13.57
CA VAL A 123 -3.93 -1.64 -12.46
C VAL A 123 -4.99 -2.71 -12.15
N ALA A 124 -6.25 -2.31 -12.00
CA ALA A 124 -7.35 -3.25 -11.80
C ALA A 124 -7.64 -4.11 -13.02
N GLN A 125 -7.55 -3.56 -14.24
CA GLN A 125 -7.69 -4.38 -15.46
C GLN A 125 -6.62 -5.45 -15.53
N ARG A 126 -5.35 -5.11 -15.20
CA ARG A 126 -4.25 -6.07 -15.13
C ARG A 126 -4.47 -7.12 -14.04
N TYR A 127 -4.99 -6.71 -12.87
CA TYR A 127 -5.36 -7.63 -11.79
C TYR A 127 -6.42 -8.65 -12.23
N VAL A 128 -7.50 -8.18 -12.86
CA VAL A 128 -8.57 -9.05 -13.37
C VAL A 128 -8.03 -9.98 -14.45
N ALA A 129 -7.24 -9.47 -15.40
CA ALA A 129 -6.65 -10.27 -16.46
C ALA A 129 -5.73 -11.37 -15.91
N PHE A 130 -4.90 -11.05 -14.91
CA PHE A 130 -4.01 -12.01 -14.29
C PHE A 130 -4.78 -13.09 -13.51
N ALA A 131 -5.77 -12.71 -12.70
CA ALA A 131 -6.62 -13.66 -11.99
C ALA A 131 -7.26 -14.68 -12.96
N LYS A 132 -7.82 -14.19 -14.08
CA LYS A 132 -8.37 -15.05 -15.14
C LYS A 132 -7.31 -15.98 -15.76
N SER A 133 -6.09 -15.48 -15.97
CA SER A 133 -5.00 -16.28 -16.55
C SER A 133 -4.61 -17.49 -15.70
N ARG A 134 -4.87 -17.44 -14.38
CA ARG A 134 -4.67 -18.55 -13.45
C ARG A 134 -5.95 -19.28 -13.05
N ASN A 135 -6.99 -19.16 -13.88
CA ASN A 135 -8.30 -19.80 -13.70
C ASN A 135 -9.05 -19.34 -12.44
N SER A 136 -8.70 -18.20 -11.87
CA SER A 136 -9.47 -17.55 -10.80
C SER A 136 -10.56 -16.67 -11.39
N VAL A 137 -11.54 -16.37 -10.54
CA VAL A 137 -12.65 -15.46 -10.83
C VAL A 137 -12.50 -14.19 -10.00
N VAL A 138 -12.73 -13.02 -10.58
CA VAL A 138 -12.78 -11.77 -9.82
C VAL A 138 -14.22 -11.32 -9.64
N LYS A 139 -14.58 -10.98 -8.40
CA LYS A 139 -15.89 -10.46 -8.05
C LYS A 139 -15.78 -9.00 -7.62
N LEU A 140 -16.70 -8.18 -8.10
CA LEU A 140 -16.85 -6.77 -7.76
C LEU A 140 -17.83 -6.62 -6.59
N TYR A 141 -17.45 -5.84 -5.59
CA TYR A 141 -18.23 -5.58 -4.38
C TYR A 141 -18.46 -4.10 -4.14
N LYS A 142 -19.56 -3.78 -3.44
CA LYS A 142 -19.90 -2.41 -3.00
C LYS A 142 -18.79 -1.81 -2.12
N PRO A 143 -18.69 -0.47 -2.06
CA PRO A 143 -17.63 0.20 -1.30
C PRO A 143 -17.59 -0.15 0.19
N ALA A 144 -18.74 -0.45 0.81
CA ALA A 144 -18.84 -0.87 2.21
C ALA A 144 -18.05 -2.17 2.52
N LEU A 145 -17.80 -3.05 1.54
CA LEU A 145 -16.88 -4.18 1.74
C LEU A 145 -15.43 -3.73 1.66
N GLY A 146 -15.09 -2.84 0.74
CA GLY A 146 -13.75 -2.26 0.63
C GLY A 146 -13.35 -1.46 1.87
N GLU A 147 -14.28 -0.71 2.45
CA GLU A 147 -14.11 -0.03 3.73
C GLU A 147 -13.71 -0.99 4.83
N MET A 148 -14.47 -2.07 4.99
CA MET A 148 -14.21 -3.05 6.02
C MET A 148 -12.86 -3.74 5.82
N ILE A 149 -12.53 -4.16 4.59
CA ILE A 149 -11.22 -4.75 4.28
C ILE A 149 -10.08 -3.78 4.63
N ASN A 150 -10.19 -2.51 4.21
CA ASN A 150 -9.21 -1.48 4.56
C ASN A 150 -9.12 -1.29 6.08
N SER A 151 -10.23 -1.17 6.80
CA SER A 151 -10.20 -0.95 8.25
C SER A 151 -9.45 -2.04 9.03
N MET A 152 -9.30 -3.24 8.46
CA MET A 152 -8.66 -4.38 9.11
C MET A 152 -7.22 -4.66 8.64
N LEU A 153 -6.75 -4.04 7.56
CA LEU A 153 -5.44 -4.28 6.95
C LEU A 153 -4.67 -2.96 6.84
N ASP A 154 -3.37 -2.99 6.55
CA ASP A 154 -2.55 -1.77 6.42
C ASP A 154 -2.74 -1.14 5.02
N GLN A 155 -3.08 0.15 4.94
CA GLN A 155 -3.22 0.90 3.67
C GLN A 155 -1.88 1.43 3.16
N HIS A 156 -0.83 1.36 3.97
CA HIS A 156 0.48 1.92 3.65
C HIS A 156 0.43 3.40 3.23
N PHE A 157 -0.43 4.17 3.90
CA PHE A 157 -0.47 5.62 3.71
C PHE A 157 0.93 6.23 3.87
N TYR A 158 1.25 7.20 3.01
CA TYR A 158 2.56 7.82 3.00
C TYR A 158 2.85 8.56 4.32
N LEU A 159 1.82 9.20 4.90
CA LEU A 159 1.90 9.81 6.21
C LEU A 159 1.01 9.07 7.21
N GLN A 160 1.45 9.04 8.46
CA GLN A 160 0.60 8.62 9.56
C GLN A 160 -0.50 9.65 9.80
N HIS A 161 -1.64 9.19 10.30
CA HIS A 161 -2.76 10.05 10.64
C HIS A 161 -2.35 11.11 11.67
N ASP A 162 -2.55 12.38 11.32
CA ASP A 162 -2.36 13.50 12.23
C ASP A 162 -3.34 14.64 11.92
N LYS A 163 -3.18 15.79 12.60
CA LYS A 163 -4.04 16.97 12.39
C LYS A 163 -3.94 17.59 10.98
N ASN A 164 -2.95 17.19 10.18
CA ASN A 164 -2.69 17.66 8.84
C ASN A 164 -3.02 16.60 7.79
N THR A 165 -3.66 15.49 8.18
CA THR A 165 -4.16 14.49 7.23
C THR A 165 -5.65 14.29 7.36
N SER A 166 -6.25 13.76 6.30
CA SER A 166 -7.63 13.26 6.32
C SER A 166 -7.71 12.07 5.38
N GLU A 167 -8.31 10.99 5.87
CA GLU A 167 -8.41 9.73 5.14
C GLU A 167 -9.86 9.44 4.78
N TRP A 168 -10.07 8.92 3.56
CA TRP A 168 -11.35 8.37 3.14
C TRP A 168 -11.14 6.91 2.75
N ILE A 169 -11.81 6.04 3.50
CA ILE A 169 -11.91 4.62 3.22
C ILE A 169 -13.36 4.32 2.86
N GLY A 170 -13.60 3.40 1.93
CA GLY A 170 -14.97 3.02 1.56
C GLY A 170 -15.64 3.86 0.48
N LEU A 171 -14.87 4.61 -0.32
CA LEU A 171 -15.41 5.33 -1.49
C LEU A 171 -15.47 4.45 -2.74
N ASP A 172 -14.49 3.55 -2.89
CA ASP A 172 -14.31 2.74 -4.08
C ASP A 172 -14.82 1.32 -3.91
N ASN A 173 -15.29 0.72 -5.00
CA ASN A 173 -15.60 -0.71 -5.05
C ASN A 173 -14.34 -1.56 -4.78
N ALA A 174 -14.55 -2.71 -4.12
CA ALA A 174 -13.51 -3.71 -3.92
C ALA A 174 -13.57 -4.78 -5.01
N LEU A 175 -12.40 -5.30 -5.39
CA LEU A 175 -12.25 -6.48 -6.24
C LEU A 175 -11.70 -7.60 -5.38
N ILE A 176 -12.29 -8.79 -5.44
CA ILE A 176 -11.77 -9.95 -4.71
C ILE A 176 -11.66 -11.11 -5.68
N GLU A 177 -10.48 -11.70 -5.71
CA GLU A 177 -10.17 -12.89 -6.47
C GLU A 177 -10.52 -14.15 -5.67
N TYR A 178 -11.18 -15.07 -6.35
CA TYR A 178 -11.56 -16.38 -5.85
C TYR A 178 -10.93 -17.47 -6.71
N ALA A 179 -10.29 -18.44 -6.06
CA ALA A 179 -9.82 -19.66 -6.71
C ALA A 179 -11.01 -20.51 -7.18
N PRO A 180 -10.80 -21.49 -8.09
CA PRO A 180 -11.87 -22.39 -8.55
C PRO A 180 -12.64 -23.12 -7.45
N ASN A 181 -12.00 -23.35 -6.30
CA ASN A 181 -12.61 -23.98 -5.14
C ASN A 181 -13.44 -23.01 -4.27
N GLY A 182 -13.57 -21.74 -4.68
CA GLY A 182 -14.34 -20.71 -3.99
C GLY A 182 -13.61 -20.01 -2.83
N GLN A 183 -12.33 -20.31 -2.60
CA GLN A 183 -11.54 -19.62 -1.56
C GLN A 183 -11.04 -18.26 -2.04
N ILE A 184 -10.95 -17.29 -1.12
CA ILE A 184 -10.32 -16.00 -1.41
C ILE A 184 -8.82 -16.21 -1.66
N VAL A 185 -8.30 -15.58 -2.71
CA VAL A 185 -6.85 -15.61 -3.05
C VAL A 185 -6.22 -14.25 -2.78
N SER A 186 -6.90 -13.20 -3.22
CA SER A 186 -6.43 -11.83 -3.05
C SER A 186 -7.60 -10.85 -3.05
N ALA A 187 -7.39 -9.65 -2.51
CA ALA A 187 -8.35 -8.56 -2.51
C ALA A 187 -7.65 -7.26 -2.91
N MET A 188 -8.23 -6.53 -3.85
CA MET A 188 -7.83 -5.18 -4.21
C MET A 188 -8.84 -4.17 -3.67
N THR A 189 -8.34 -3.20 -2.91
CA THR A 189 -9.11 -2.07 -2.39
C THR A 189 -8.43 -0.76 -2.74
N ARG A 190 -9.15 0.35 -2.55
CA ARG A 190 -8.60 1.70 -2.63
C ARG A 190 -8.91 2.47 -1.36
N SER A 191 -8.01 3.39 -1.01
CA SER A 191 -8.17 4.35 0.07
C SER A 191 -7.60 5.69 -0.37
N HIS A 192 -8.01 6.77 0.27
CA HIS A 192 -7.56 8.12 -0.06
C HIS A 192 -6.96 8.78 1.16
N GLN A 193 -5.89 9.56 0.97
CA GLN A 193 -5.35 10.44 1.99
C GLN A 193 -5.08 11.82 1.42
N ALA A 194 -5.67 12.83 2.04
CA ALA A 194 -5.30 14.21 1.86
C ALA A 194 -4.25 14.62 2.89
N VAL A 195 -3.32 15.46 2.46
CA VAL A 195 -2.24 16.02 3.28
C VAL A 195 -2.23 17.54 3.11
N GLY A 196 -2.30 18.25 4.23
CA GLY A 196 -2.23 19.71 4.29
C GLY A 196 -0.81 20.20 4.54
N ASN A 197 -0.22 20.84 3.54
CA ASN A 197 1.08 21.51 3.61
C ASN A 197 0.92 22.94 3.03
N ILE A 198 1.53 23.24 1.87
CA ILE A 198 1.21 24.42 1.06
C ILE A 198 -0.01 24.06 0.21
N GLY A 199 -1.20 24.36 0.73
CA GLY A 199 -2.46 23.84 0.19
C GLY A 199 -2.74 22.41 0.66
N VAL A 200 -3.70 21.74 0.01
CA VAL A 200 -4.07 20.35 0.34
C VAL A 200 -3.97 19.49 -0.91
N SER A 201 -3.27 18.37 -0.80
CA SER A 201 -3.11 17.41 -1.89
C SER A 201 -3.69 16.07 -1.48
N SER A 202 -4.44 15.41 -2.37
CA SER A 202 -5.01 14.08 -2.15
C SER A 202 -4.34 13.04 -3.04
N HIS A 203 -4.17 11.86 -2.47
CA HIS A 203 -3.62 10.70 -3.15
C HIS A 203 -4.54 9.51 -2.92
N GLN A 204 -4.80 8.76 -3.99
CA GLN A 204 -5.39 7.44 -3.92
C GLN A 204 -4.29 6.42 -3.71
N TYR A 205 -4.55 5.45 -2.85
CA TYR A 205 -3.73 4.28 -2.59
C TYR A 205 -4.52 3.07 -3.03
N LEU A 206 -3.99 2.31 -3.97
CA LEU A 206 -4.54 1.02 -4.37
C LEU A 206 -3.73 -0.05 -3.69
N ASN A 207 -4.42 -0.85 -2.88
CA ASN A 207 -3.84 -1.92 -2.08
C ASN A 207 -4.27 -3.26 -2.67
N ILE A 208 -3.31 -4.15 -2.89
CA ILE A 208 -3.55 -5.55 -3.22
C ILE A 208 -3.07 -6.37 -2.03
N TYR A 209 -4.01 -6.99 -1.33
CA TYR A 209 -3.76 -7.94 -0.24
C TYR A 209 -3.82 -9.36 -0.81
N PHE A 210 -2.78 -10.16 -0.60
CA PHE A 210 -2.67 -11.50 -1.15
C PHE A 210 -2.07 -12.47 -0.14
N GLY A 211 -2.06 -13.75 -0.49
CA GLY A 211 -1.53 -14.83 0.33
C GLY A 211 -2.56 -15.41 1.31
N ALA A 212 -2.34 -16.67 1.69
CA ALA A 212 -3.28 -17.44 2.50
C ALA A 212 -3.61 -16.79 3.85
N GLY A 213 -2.64 -16.09 4.48
CA GLY A 213 -2.85 -15.40 5.75
C GLY A 213 -3.90 -14.30 5.67
N ASN A 214 -3.82 -13.43 4.65
CA ASN A 214 -4.82 -12.38 4.44
C ASN A 214 -6.17 -12.96 4.02
N ALA A 215 -6.18 -13.95 3.12
CA ALA A 215 -7.41 -14.62 2.69
C ALA A 215 -8.17 -15.22 3.89
N GLN A 216 -7.48 -16.04 4.69
CA GLN A 216 -8.07 -16.67 5.88
C GLN A 216 -8.53 -15.63 6.90
N TYR A 217 -7.77 -14.54 7.06
CA TYR A 217 -8.17 -13.45 7.95
C TYR A 217 -9.48 -12.79 7.48
N LEU A 218 -9.62 -12.51 6.19
CA LEU A 218 -10.85 -11.95 5.62
C LEU A 218 -12.04 -12.90 5.77
N GLU A 219 -11.88 -14.18 5.43
CA GLU A 219 -12.92 -15.21 5.53
C GLU A 219 -13.39 -15.41 6.99
N ASN A 220 -12.48 -15.30 7.96
CA ASN A 220 -12.82 -15.44 9.38
C ASN A 220 -13.46 -14.18 9.99
N LYS A 221 -13.14 -12.99 9.48
CA LYS A 221 -13.60 -11.71 10.06
C LYS A 221 -14.86 -11.18 9.39
N ILE A 222 -15.07 -11.50 8.12
CA ILE A 222 -16.21 -11.03 7.34
C ILE A 222 -17.20 -12.17 7.17
N GLY A 223 -18.38 -12.04 7.76
CA GLY A 223 -19.42 -13.05 7.62
C GLY A 223 -19.90 -13.19 6.16
N ASN A 224 -20.18 -14.42 5.73
CA ASN A 224 -20.66 -14.73 4.37
C ASN A 224 -21.84 -13.88 3.91
N ARG A 225 -22.76 -13.56 4.83
CA ARG A 225 -23.89 -12.67 4.55
C ARG A 225 -23.43 -11.29 4.06
N TYR A 226 -22.36 -10.75 4.65
CA TYR A 226 -21.86 -9.45 4.28
C TYR A 226 -21.23 -9.47 2.88
N PHE A 227 -20.54 -10.55 2.51
CA PHE A 227 -20.10 -10.74 1.12
C PHE A 227 -21.29 -10.79 0.16
N ALA A 228 -22.33 -11.55 0.50
CA ALA A 228 -23.53 -11.68 -0.34
C ALA A 228 -24.27 -10.33 -0.52
N ASP A 229 -24.50 -9.60 0.58
CA ASP A 229 -25.23 -8.32 0.58
C ASP A 229 -24.48 -7.21 -0.18
N ASN A 230 -23.15 -7.32 -0.27
CA ASN A 230 -22.28 -6.37 -0.96
C ASN A 230 -21.85 -6.82 -2.35
N PHE A 231 -22.17 -8.03 -2.78
CA PHE A 231 -21.82 -8.53 -4.10
C PHE A 231 -22.54 -7.72 -5.19
N ILE A 232 -21.81 -7.35 -6.25
CA ILE A 232 -22.37 -6.68 -7.42
C ILE A 232 -22.43 -7.64 -8.59
N ARG A 233 -21.28 -8.16 -9.02
CA ARG A 233 -21.17 -9.08 -10.15
C ARG A 233 -19.81 -9.76 -10.22
N GLU A 234 -19.75 -10.82 -11.00
CA GLU A 234 -18.53 -11.46 -11.47
C GLU A 234 -17.96 -10.72 -12.69
N LEU A 235 -16.64 -10.75 -12.89
CA LEU A 235 -15.92 -10.04 -13.95
C LEU A 235 -15.23 -10.97 -14.94
#